data_AF-A0A2N5M5T2-F1
#
_entry.id   AF-A0A2N5M5T2-F1
#
_cell.length_a   1.000
_cell.length_b   1.000
_cell.length_c   1.000
_cell.angle_alpha   90.00
_cell.angle_beta   90.00
_cell.angle_gamma   90.00
#
_symmetry.space_group_name_H-M   'P 1'
#
loop_
_entity.id
_entity.type
_entity.pdbx_description
1 polymer ?
#
loop_
_entity_poly.entity_id
_entity_poly.type
_entity_poly.pdbx_seq_one_letter_code
_entity_poly.pdbx_strand_id
1 'polypeptide(L)'
;MLAQNAVEGIGLSIPINTAIPVIEDLERYGEIHRPYMGVELRSAQEISQYHQQNTLKFPNDVISGVAVVQVKNQSAALNPSHMSG
;
A
#
# COMPACT_ATOMS: atom_id res chain seq x y z
N MET A 1 -10.56 -42.19 8.12
CA MET A 1 -11.81 -41.44 7.89
C MET A 1 -11.49 -40.27 6.97
N LEU A 2 -12.17 -40.23 5.83
CA LEU A 2 -11.95 -39.28 4.75
C LEU A 2 -12.53 -37.91 5.12
N ALA A 3 -11.78 -36.87 4.75
CA ALA A 3 -12.04 -35.44 4.97
C ALA A 3 -13.51 -35.04 4.77
N GLN A 4 -14.20 -34.77 5.86
CA GLN A 4 -15.52 -34.15 5.88
C GLN A 4 -15.50 -33.16 7.05
N ASN A 5 -15.86 -31.90 6.78
CA ASN A 5 -16.05 -30.77 7.73
C ASN A 5 -14.97 -29.69 7.77
N ALA A 6 -14.71 -29.04 6.63
CA ALA A 6 -14.35 -27.62 6.61
C ALA A 6 -14.56 -27.03 5.20
N VAL A 7 -15.81 -26.92 4.76
CA VAL A 7 -16.15 -25.88 3.77
C VAL A 7 -16.93 -24.82 4.52
N GLU A 8 -16.25 -24.15 5.45
CA GLU A 8 -16.77 -22.91 6.04
C GLU A 8 -16.91 -21.90 4.90
N GLY A 9 -18.14 -21.46 4.66
CA GLY A 9 -18.46 -20.49 3.62
C GLY A 9 -17.82 -19.14 3.92
N ILE A 10 -16.66 -18.88 3.32
CA ILE A 10 -16.03 -17.55 3.34
C ILE A 10 -16.83 -16.65 2.38
N GLY A 11 -17.68 -15.80 2.93
CA GLY A 11 -18.32 -14.71 2.19
C GLY A 11 -17.41 -13.50 2.14
N LEU A 12 -17.05 -13.04 0.93
CA LEU A 12 -16.39 -11.75 0.73
C LEU A 12 -17.47 -10.68 0.51
N SER A 13 -17.36 -9.57 1.23
CA SER A 13 -18.19 -8.38 1.01
C SER A 13 -17.30 -7.15 0.92
N ILE A 14 -17.77 -6.12 0.22
CA ILE A 14 -17.12 -4.81 0.21
C ILE A 14 -17.67 -4.05 1.43
N PRO A 15 -16.82 -3.69 2.41
CA PRO A 15 -17.25 -2.89 3.54
C PRO A 15 -17.80 -1.52 3.10
N ILE A 16 -18.79 -0.99 3.82
CA ILE A 16 -19.47 0.25 3.43
C ILE A 16 -18.52 1.45 3.37
N ASN A 17 -17.53 1.51 4.25
CA ASN A 17 -16.49 2.55 4.25
C ASN A 17 -15.59 2.49 2.98
N THR A 18 -15.49 1.34 2.32
CA THR A 18 -14.84 1.20 1.03
C THR A 18 -15.79 1.53 -0.13
N ALA A 19 -17.08 1.22 0.01
CA ALA A 19 -18.07 1.43 -1.04
C ALA A 19 -18.46 2.90 -1.24
N ILE A 20 -18.64 3.67 -0.15
CA ILE A 20 -19.05 5.09 -0.20
C ILE A 20 -18.16 5.91 -1.15
N PRO A 21 -16.82 5.99 -0.99
CA PRO A 21 -16.00 6.84 -1.86
C PRO A 21 -16.03 6.40 -3.32
N VAL A 22 -16.21 5.10 -3.59
CA VAL A 22 -16.36 4.58 -4.96
C VAL A 22 -17.65 5.07 -5.59
N ILE A 23 -18.76 5.06 -4.85
CA ILE A 23 -20.05 5.56 -5.33
C ILE A 23 -19.96 7.06 -5.58
N GLU A 24 -19.39 7.83 -4.65
CA GLU A 24 -19.24 9.28 -4.79
C GLU A 24 -18.39 9.68 -6.01
N ASP A 25 -17.35 8.91 -6.33
CA ASP A 25 -16.54 9.13 -7.53
C ASP A 25 -17.33 8.84 -8.81
N LEU A 26 -18.08 7.74 -8.83
CA LEU A 26 -18.93 7.36 -9.97
C LEU A 26 -20.06 8.38 -10.20
N GLU A 27 -20.68 8.89 -9.13
CA GLU A 27 -21.73 9.90 -9.23
C GLU A 27 -21.20 11.24 -9.74
N ARG A 28 -20.00 11.65 -9.30
CA ARG A 28 -19.43 12.96 -9.66
C ARG A 28 -18.73 12.96 -11.00
N TYR A 29 -17.99 11.90 -11.32
CA TYR A 29 -17.06 11.88 -12.44
C TYR A 29 -17.38 10.79 -13.47
N GLY A 30 -18.23 9.82 -13.13
CA GLY A 30 -18.50 8.66 -14.00
C GLY A 30 -17.39 7.61 -14.00
N GLU A 31 -16.30 7.83 -13.26
CA GLU A 31 -15.17 6.92 -13.13
C GLU A 31 -14.56 6.97 -11.73
N ILE A 32 -13.86 5.90 -11.35
CA ILE A 32 -13.27 5.76 -10.02
C ILE A 32 -11.88 6.39 -10.02
N HIS A 33 -11.67 7.39 -9.17
CA HIS A 33 -10.38 8.04 -9.01
C HIS A 33 -9.62 7.34 -7.88
N ARG A 34 -8.64 6.51 -8.24
CA ARG A 34 -7.78 5.84 -7.27
C ARG A 34 -6.47 6.60 -7.14
N PRO A 35 -6.22 7.31 -6.02
CA PRO A 35 -4.96 8.01 -5.82
C PRO A 35 -3.79 7.03 -5.89
N TYR A 36 -2.75 7.39 -6.66
CA TYR A 36 -1.56 6.59 -6.81
C TYR A 36 -0.31 7.46 -6.64
N MET A 37 0.48 7.17 -5.60
CA MET A 37 1.68 7.94 -5.27
C MET A 37 2.90 7.53 -6.12
N GLY A 38 3.03 6.24 -6.44
CA GLY A 38 4.14 5.72 -7.25
C GLY A 38 5.42 5.37 -6.48
N VAL A 39 5.29 4.94 -5.23
CA VAL A 39 6.40 4.39 -4.42
C VAL A 39 6.26 2.89 -4.22
N GLU A 40 7.37 2.19 -4.22
CA GLU A 40 7.47 0.81 -3.73
C GLU A 40 8.07 0.83 -2.32
N LEU A 41 7.37 0.18 -1.39
CA LEU A 41 7.72 0.15 0.02
C LEU A 41 8.19 -1.25 0.42
N ARG A 42 9.25 -1.31 1.22
CA ARG A 42 9.69 -2.52 1.91
C ARG A 42 9.67 -2.28 3.39
N SER A 43 9.29 -3.28 4.17
CA SER A 43 9.36 -3.20 5.62
C SER A 43 10.81 -2.98 6.04
N ALA A 44 11.04 -2.07 6.99
CA ALA A 44 12.36 -1.85 7.57
C ALA A 44 12.90 -3.14 8.22
N GLN A 45 12.01 -3.98 8.77
CA GLN A 45 12.38 -5.26 9.38
C GLN A 45 12.92 -6.29 8.38
N GLU A 46 12.58 -6.16 7.09
CA GLU A 46 13.11 -7.04 6.04
C GLU A 46 14.53 -6.66 5.59
N ILE A 47 15.02 -5.48 5.97
CA ILE A 47 16.36 -5.00 5.66
C ILE A 47 17.31 -5.52 6.73
N SER A 48 18.48 -6.07 6.35
CA SER A 48 19.43 -6.58 7.34
C SER A 48 19.93 -5.48 8.27
N GLN A 49 20.18 -5.82 9.54
CA GLN A 49 20.70 -4.89 10.55
C GLN A 49 21.99 -4.18 10.10
N TYR A 50 22.85 -4.89 9.38
CA TYR A 50 24.05 -4.31 8.77
C TYR A 50 23.70 -3.19 7.78
N HIS A 51 22.76 -3.42 6.86
CA HIS A 51 22.37 -2.38 5.91
C HIS A 51 21.60 -1.23 6.57
N GLN A 52 20.80 -1.51 7.61
CA GLN A 52 20.14 -0.47 8.40
C GLN A 52 21.16 0.49 9.02
N GLN A 53 22.24 -0.03 9.61
CA GLN A 53 23.22 0.78 10.35
C GLN A 53 24.31 1.38 9.45
N ASN A 54 24.84 0.58 8.52
CA ASN A 54 26.02 0.96 7.74
C ASN A 54 25.67 1.60 6.38
N THR A 55 24.52 1.29 5.79
CA THR A 55 24.10 1.82 4.49
C THR A 55 23.06 2.92 4.64
N LEU A 56 21.96 2.63 5.34
CA LEU A 56 20.81 3.52 5.51
C LEU A 56 20.92 4.44 6.73
N LYS A 57 21.85 4.14 7.65
CA LYS A 57 22.12 4.91 8.87
C LYS A 57 20.86 5.19 9.70
N PHE A 58 20.06 4.16 9.93
CA PHE A 58 18.86 4.27 10.75
C PHE A 58 19.22 4.66 12.19
N PRO A 59 18.50 5.63 12.78
CA PRO A 59 18.61 5.92 14.19
C PRO A 59 18.27 4.69 15.04
N ASN A 60 18.98 4.50 16.15
CA ASN A 60 18.83 3.32 17.02
C ASN A 60 17.45 3.23 17.71
N ASP A 61 16.68 4.32 17.71
CA ASP A 61 15.32 4.43 18.23
C ASP A 61 14.24 4.07 17.20
N VAL A 62 14.59 3.84 15.94
CA VAL A 62 13.65 3.41 14.89
C VAL A 62 13.53 1.89 14.89
N ILE A 63 12.50 1.39 15.56
CA ILE A 63 12.21 -0.06 15.73
C ILE A 63 11.24 -0.57 14.65
N SER A 64 10.51 0.34 14.00
CA SER A 64 9.58 0.03 12.92
C SER A 64 9.46 1.16 11.90
N GLY A 65 9.12 0.77 10.66
CA GLY A 65 8.98 1.71 9.56
C GLY A 65 8.96 0.99 8.22
N VAL A 66 8.82 1.79 7.16
CA VAL A 66 8.91 1.35 5.77
C VAL A 66 9.99 2.17 5.08
N ALA A 67 10.79 1.50 4.26
CA ALA A 67 11.77 2.14 3.39
C ALA A 67 11.19 2.25 1.98
N VAL A 68 11.36 3.41 1.35
CA VAL A 68 11.08 3.58 -0.09
C VAL A 68 12.25 2.98 -0.86
N VAL A 69 12.00 1.86 -1.53
CA VAL A 69 13.05 1.15 -2.30
C VAL A 69 13.06 1.54 -3.77
N GLN A 70 11.92 2.01 -4.28
CA GLN A 70 11.81 2.50 -5.64
C GLN A 70 10.79 3.61 -5.72
N VAL A 71 11.08 4.61 -6.56
CA VAL A 71 10.13 5.61 -7.01
C VAL A 71 9.90 5.41 -8.50
N LYS A 72 8.64 5.29 -8.91
CA LYS A 72 8.28 5.09 -10.32
C LYS A 72 8.53 6.39 -11.10
N ASN A 73 9.14 6.28 -12.28
CA ASN A 73 9.26 7.40 -13.20
C ASN A 73 7.89 7.93 -13.61
N GLN A 74 7.77 9.25 -13.78
CA GLN A 74 6.51 9.94 -14.11
C GLN A 74 5.39 9.73 -13.06
N SER A 75 5.75 9.50 -11.80
CA SER A 75 4.79 9.46 -10.69
C SER A 75 4.82 10.75 -9.85
N ALA A 76 3.77 10.95 -9.06
CA ALA A 76 3.69 12.03 -8.09
C ALA A 76 4.86 12.04 -7.08
N ALA A 77 5.34 10.87 -6.68
CA ALA A 77 6.47 10.75 -5.76
C ALA A 77 7.80 11.23 -6.36
N LEU A 78 8.00 11.06 -7.68
CA LEU A 78 9.19 11.59 -8.35
C LEU A 78 9.04 13.07 -8.70
N ASN A 79 7.85 13.45 -9.17
CA ASN A 79 7.54 14.82 -9.54
C ASN A 79 6.12 15.19 -9.10
N PRO A 80 5.96 16.07 -8.09
CA PRO A 80 4.67 16.38 -7.49
C PRO A 80 3.70 17.10 -8.44
N SER A 81 4.17 17.65 -9.57
CA SER A 81 3.29 18.26 -10.58
C SER A 81 2.42 17.25 -11.34
N HIS A 82 2.65 15.94 -11.15
CA HIS A 82 1.84 14.85 -11.74
C HIS A 82 0.94 14.14 -10.72
N MET A 83 0.60 14.80 -9.60
CA MET A 83 -0.52 14.34 -8.78
C MET A 83 -1.80 14.47 -9.61
N SER A 84 -2.26 13.37 -10.21
CA SER A 84 -3.58 13.33 -10.83
C SER A 84 -4.62 13.70 -9.78
N GLY A 85 -5.37 14.77 -10.08
CA GLY A 85 -6.58 15.15 -9.37
C GLY A 85 -7.69 14.11 -9.52
#